data_AF-A0AAD0T339-F1
#
_entry.id   AF-A0AAD0T339-F1
#
_cell.length_a   1.000
_cell.length_b   1.000
_cell.length_c   1.000
_cell.angle_alpha   90.00
_cell.angle_beta   90.00
_cell.angle_gamma   90.00
#
_symmetry.space_group_name_H-M   'P 1'
#
loop_
_entity.id
_entity.type
_entity.pdbx_description
1 polymer ?
#
loop_
_entity_poly.entity_id
_entity_poly.type
_entity_poly.pdbx_seq_one_letter_code
_entity_poly.pdbx_strand_id
1 'polypeptide(L)'
;MTKIDKEKLTEEMNAKNRDWLIESGGISSLFIHNLENFAYRYLETSADKGIKCFIDGDLYRVSSTEPSIIEALKWENPQLKKSLIDLCKKFPGKASQELRVKLNIETKMIGEHKNECSASIKCLLPSGESSTLSEKTASMTFEDPIELRNKHAALLEDVCTIF
;
A
#
# COMPACT_ATOMS: atom_id res chain seq x y z
N MET A 1 3.09 35.06 -20.72
CA MET A 1 2.46 33.74 -20.53
C MET A 1 0.98 33.95 -20.34
N THR A 2 0.22 33.82 -21.42
CA THR A 2 -1.24 33.99 -21.43
C THR A 2 -1.93 32.72 -20.94
N LYS A 3 -3.08 32.86 -20.28
CA LYS A 3 -3.85 31.74 -19.69
C LYS A 3 -4.17 30.63 -20.73
N ILE A 4 -4.35 31.04 -21.99
CA ILE A 4 -4.59 30.19 -23.17
C ILE A 4 -3.43 29.23 -23.46
N ASP A 5 -2.18 29.63 -23.17
CA ASP A 5 -1.02 28.75 -23.40
C ASP A 5 -0.96 27.63 -22.37
N LYS A 6 -1.34 27.91 -21.11
CA LYS A 6 -1.37 26.92 -20.03
C LYS A 6 -2.47 25.88 -20.24
N GLU A 7 -3.64 26.30 -20.69
CA GLU A 7 -4.78 25.39 -20.97
C GLU A 7 -4.42 24.41 -22.10
N LYS A 8 -3.89 24.91 -23.23
CA LYS A 8 -3.42 24.05 -24.33
C LYS A 8 -2.29 23.10 -23.92
N LEU A 9 -1.30 23.58 -23.17
CA LEU A 9 -0.22 22.74 -22.63
C LEU A 9 -0.76 21.63 -21.70
N THR A 10 -1.78 21.94 -20.91
CA THR A 10 -2.42 20.96 -20.01
C THR A 10 -3.18 19.92 -20.80
N GLU A 11 -3.93 20.31 -21.83
CA GLU A 11 -4.65 19.40 -22.72
C GLU A 11 -3.70 18.48 -23.49
N GLU A 12 -2.63 19.02 -24.09
CA GLU A 12 -1.62 18.23 -24.80
C GLU A 12 -0.90 17.23 -23.88
N MET A 13 -0.59 17.64 -22.64
CA MET A 13 0.01 16.76 -21.65
C MET A 13 -0.97 15.66 -21.20
N ASN A 14 -2.24 16.00 -21.02
CA ASN A 14 -3.27 15.02 -20.66
C ASN A 14 -3.54 14.02 -21.78
N ALA A 15 -3.54 14.45 -23.05
CA ALA A 15 -3.66 13.55 -24.20
C ALA A 15 -2.51 12.53 -24.23
N LYS A 16 -1.25 12.99 -24.11
CA LYS A 16 -0.08 12.09 -24.05
C LYS A 16 -0.12 11.13 -22.86
N ASN A 17 -0.54 11.61 -21.69
CA ASN A 17 -0.69 10.76 -20.50
C ASN A 17 -1.78 9.71 -20.71
N ARG A 18 -2.88 10.08 -21.37
CA ARG A 18 -3.97 9.16 -21.65
C ARG A 18 -3.51 8.08 -22.63
N ASP A 19 -2.82 8.46 -23.70
CA ASP A 19 -2.25 7.51 -24.66
C ASP A 19 -1.31 6.52 -23.97
N TRP A 20 -0.41 7.02 -23.11
CA TRP A 20 0.49 6.17 -22.32
C TRP A 20 -0.25 5.24 -21.34
N LEU A 21 -1.33 5.70 -20.71
CA LEU A 21 -2.14 4.88 -19.81
C LEU A 21 -2.95 3.80 -20.54
N ILE A 22 -3.38 4.09 -21.78
CA ILE A 22 -4.12 3.19 -22.64
C ILE A 22 -3.17 2.18 -23.31
N GLU A 23 -1.94 2.58 -23.60
CA GLU A 23 -0.89 1.67 -24.05
C GLU A 23 -0.63 0.56 -23.03
N SER A 24 -0.33 -0.64 -23.55
CA SER A 24 -0.09 -1.82 -22.74
C SER A 24 1.01 -1.57 -21.70
N GLY A 25 0.66 -1.58 -20.41
CA GLY A 25 1.58 -1.43 -19.29
C GLY A 25 1.62 -0.04 -18.62
N GLY A 26 0.88 0.95 -19.10
CA GLY A 26 0.80 2.27 -18.45
C GLY A 26 0.22 2.22 -17.03
N ILE A 27 -0.93 1.58 -16.86
CA ILE A 27 -1.57 1.38 -15.55
C ILE A 27 -0.67 0.55 -14.61
N SER A 28 -0.07 -0.53 -15.11
CA SER A 28 0.88 -1.34 -14.34
C SER A 28 2.05 -0.52 -13.82
N SER A 29 2.63 0.32 -14.69
CA SER A 29 3.75 1.19 -14.33
C SER A 29 3.35 2.23 -13.28
N LEU A 30 2.14 2.79 -13.39
CA LEU A 30 1.56 3.69 -12.39
C LEU A 30 1.44 3.01 -11.02
N PHE A 31 0.93 1.77 -10.98
CA PHE A 31 0.78 1.02 -9.73
C PHE A 31 2.12 0.69 -9.09
N ILE A 32 3.06 0.16 -9.86
CA ILE A 32 4.42 -0.15 -9.36
C ILE A 32 5.05 1.11 -8.77
N HIS A 33 5.06 2.21 -9.52
CA HIS A 33 5.67 3.46 -9.08
C HIS A 33 5.04 3.97 -7.78
N ASN A 34 3.71 4.03 -7.72
CA ASN A 34 3.01 4.51 -6.54
C ASN A 34 3.22 3.57 -5.34
N LEU A 35 3.09 2.26 -5.51
CA LEU A 35 3.29 1.31 -4.41
C LEU A 35 4.72 1.37 -3.86
N GLU A 36 5.75 1.47 -4.69
CA GLU A 36 7.14 1.58 -4.21
C GLU A 36 7.38 2.90 -3.46
N ASN A 37 6.81 4.02 -3.91
CA ASN A 37 6.86 5.28 -3.18
C ASN A 37 6.16 5.20 -1.81
N PHE A 38 5.02 4.52 -1.76
CA PHE A 38 4.29 4.30 -0.50
C PHE A 38 4.99 3.31 0.42
N ALA A 39 5.64 2.28 -0.13
CA ALA A 39 6.46 1.36 0.64
C ALA A 39 7.62 2.10 1.33
N TYR A 40 8.31 2.98 0.60
CA TYR A 40 9.35 3.85 1.16
C TYR A 40 8.85 4.71 2.32
N ARG A 41 7.63 5.26 2.21
CA ARG A 41 7.05 6.14 3.23
C ARG A 41 6.51 5.39 4.46
N TYR A 42 5.90 4.23 4.27
CA TYR A 42 5.06 3.58 5.28
C TYR A 42 5.51 2.17 5.70
N LEU A 43 6.23 1.46 4.84
CA LEU A 43 6.56 0.05 5.06
C LEU A 43 8.03 -0.20 5.37
N GLU A 44 8.94 0.70 4.99
CA GLU A 44 10.35 0.51 5.31
C GLU A 44 10.58 0.47 6.81
N THR A 45 11.30 -0.56 7.23
CA THR A 45 11.71 -0.75 8.62
C THR A 45 13.23 -0.66 8.71
N SER A 46 13.76 -0.78 9.93
CA SER A 46 15.21 -0.94 10.09
C SER A 46 15.72 -2.24 9.44
N ALA A 47 14.86 -3.26 9.33
CA ALA A 47 15.20 -4.59 8.82
C ALA A 47 14.94 -4.77 7.32
N ASP A 48 14.14 -3.90 6.70
CA ASP A 48 13.65 -4.10 5.34
C ASP A 48 13.53 -2.76 4.60
N LYS A 49 14.31 -2.61 3.53
CA LYS A 49 14.51 -1.37 2.78
C LYS A 49 14.56 -1.65 1.28
N GLY A 50 14.20 -0.66 0.47
CA GLY A 50 14.20 -0.80 -0.98
C GLY A 50 13.15 -1.80 -1.46
N ILE A 51 12.01 -1.86 -0.75
CA ILE A 51 10.90 -2.78 -1.01
C ILE A 51 10.44 -2.60 -2.47
N LYS A 52 10.28 -3.74 -3.16
CA LYS A 52 9.86 -3.78 -4.57
C LYS A 52 8.47 -4.34 -4.72
N CYS A 53 7.77 -3.83 -5.74
CA CYS A 53 6.43 -4.30 -6.05
C CYS A 53 6.48 -5.74 -6.59
N PHE A 54 5.72 -6.61 -5.96
CA PHE A 54 5.38 -7.94 -6.44
C PHE A 54 4.09 -7.89 -7.26
N ILE A 55 4.02 -8.68 -8.33
CA ILE A 55 2.89 -8.70 -9.27
C ILE A 55 2.40 -10.14 -9.41
N ASP A 56 1.09 -10.34 -9.20
CA ASP A 56 0.40 -11.62 -9.35
C ASP A 56 -0.93 -11.41 -10.08
N GLY A 57 -0.91 -11.56 -11.40
CA GLY A 57 -2.04 -11.21 -12.27
C GLY A 57 -2.41 -9.73 -12.14
N ASP A 58 -3.64 -9.47 -11.69
CA ASP A 58 -4.16 -8.11 -11.48
C ASP A 58 -3.82 -7.52 -10.11
N LEU A 59 -3.14 -8.26 -9.25
CA LEU A 59 -2.75 -7.84 -7.91
C LEU A 59 -1.30 -7.35 -7.88
N TYR A 60 -1.13 -6.13 -7.38
CA TYR A 60 0.16 -5.50 -7.14
C TYR A 60 0.33 -5.30 -5.64
N ARG A 61 1.46 -5.73 -5.08
CA ARG A 61 1.69 -5.74 -3.64
C ARG A 61 3.09 -5.29 -3.30
N VAL A 62 3.21 -4.50 -2.25
CA VAL A 62 4.45 -4.27 -1.51
C VAL A 62 4.26 -4.74 -0.08
N SER A 63 5.29 -5.32 0.49
CA SER A 63 5.22 -5.93 1.81
C SER A 63 6.50 -5.71 2.58
N SER A 64 6.37 -5.59 3.90
CA SER A 64 7.50 -5.67 4.81
C SER A 64 7.20 -6.61 5.99
N THR A 65 8.25 -7.10 6.61
CA THR A 65 8.16 -7.86 7.85
C THR A 65 9.09 -7.26 8.90
N GLU A 66 8.52 -6.79 10.02
CA GLU A 66 9.27 -6.44 11.22
C GLU A 66 9.48 -7.72 12.05
N PRO A 67 10.73 -8.22 12.16
CA PRO A 67 11.01 -9.44 12.89
C PRO A 67 10.89 -9.29 14.40
N SER A 68 11.03 -8.07 14.93
CA SER A 68 11.04 -7.80 16.37
C SER A 68 9.75 -7.13 16.81
N ILE A 69 8.94 -7.86 17.59
CA ILE A 69 7.75 -7.28 18.23
C ILE A 69 8.09 -6.08 19.14
N ILE A 70 9.31 -6.04 19.68
CA ILE A 70 9.79 -4.94 20.52
C ILE A 70 10.02 -3.67 19.70
N GLU A 71 10.53 -3.80 18.48
CA GLU A 71 10.66 -2.66 17.56
C GLU A 71 9.27 -2.20 17.10
N ALA A 72 8.36 -3.12 16.77
CA ALA A 72 6.99 -2.79 16.40
C ALA A 72 6.22 -2.02 17.51
N LEU A 73 6.49 -2.31 18.78
CA LEU A 73 5.88 -1.60 19.92
C LEU A 73 6.35 -0.14 20.08
N LYS A 74 7.41 0.27 19.37
CA LYS A 74 7.91 1.65 19.35
C LYS A 74 7.20 2.54 18.32
N TRP A 75 6.42 1.96 17.41
CA TRP A 75 5.68 2.72 16.40
C TRP A 75 4.65 3.66 17.05
N GLU A 76 4.44 4.82 16.43
CA GLU A 76 3.59 5.90 16.95
C GLU A 76 2.09 5.68 16.63
N ASN A 77 1.62 4.44 16.72
CA ASN A 77 0.24 4.05 16.46
C ASN A 77 -0.41 3.44 17.71
N PRO A 78 -1.23 4.20 18.46
CA PRO A 78 -1.78 3.75 19.74
C PRO A 78 -2.69 2.52 19.63
N GLN A 79 -3.47 2.43 18.55
CA GLN A 79 -4.40 1.31 18.33
C GLN A 79 -3.63 0.03 18.06
N LEU A 80 -2.65 0.08 17.16
CA LEU A 80 -1.79 -1.05 16.86
C LEU A 80 -0.99 -1.47 18.09
N LYS A 81 -0.40 -0.52 18.82
CA LYS A 81 0.37 -0.81 20.04
C LYS A 81 -0.45 -1.59 21.08
N LYS A 82 -1.73 -1.23 21.25
CA LYS A 82 -2.64 -1.98 22.14
C LYS A 82 -2.80 -3.43 21.67
N SER A 83 -3.07 -3.66 20.38
CA SER A 83 -3.20 -5.00 19.80
C SER A 83 -1.91 -5.83 19.95
N LEU A 84 -0.75 -5.23 19.74
CA LEU A 84 0.55 -5.89 19.92
C LEU A 84 0.80 -6.26 21.39
N ILE A 85 0.48 -5.37 22.35
CA ILE A 85 0.59 -5.67 23.79
C ILE A 85 -0.30 -6.86 24.16
N ASP A 86 -1.53 -6.90 23.66
CA ASP A 86 -2.46 -7.99 23.97
C ASP A 86 -2.00 -9.32 23.35
N LEU A 87 -1.34 -9.30 22.18
CA LEU A 87 -0.66 -10.47 21.63
C LEU A 87 0.52 -10.92 22.51
N CYS A 88 1.38 -10.01 22.96
CA CYS A 88 2.49 -10.35 23.86
C CYS A 88 2.02 -10.99 25.17
N LYS A 89 0.85 -10.58 25.69
CA LYS A 89 0.24 -11.22 26.88
C LYS A 89 -0.25 -12.64 26.58
N LYS A 90 -0.81 -12.87 25.37
CA LYS A 90 -1.26 -14.20 24.93
C LYS A 90 -0.08 -15.15 24.67
N PHE A 91 1.05 -14.61 24.22
CA PHE A 91 2.26 -15.38 23.87
C PHE A 91 3.48 -14.89 24.68
N PRO A 92 3.54 -15.16 26.00
CA PRO A 92 4.60 -14.64 26.85
C PRO A 92 5.97 -15.32 26.63
N GLY A 93 7.04 -14.65 27.06
CA GLY A 93 8.39 -15.22 27.07
C GLY A 93 8.92 -15.45 25.65
N LYS A 94 9.48 -16.64 25.40
CA LYS A 94 10.07 -16.99 24.09
C LYS A 94 9.06 -16.91 22.94
N ALA A 95 7.78 -17.24 23.19
CA ALA A 95 6.73 -17.17 22.18
C ALA A 95 6.53 -15.75 21.62
N SER A 96 6.69 -14.71 22.44
CA SER A 96 6.61 -13.32 21.95
C SER A 96 7.73 -12.98 20.96
N GLN A 97 8.89 -13.62 21.10
CA GLN A 97 10.05 -13.41 20.23
C GLN A 97 9.90 -14.09 18.87
N GLU A 98 8.90 -14.95 18.71
CA GLU A 98 8.54 -15.62 17.45
C GLU A 98 7.46 -14.86 16.67
N LEU A 99 6.82 -13.86 17.30
CA LEU A 99 5.86 -12.98 16.62
C LEU A 99 6.57 -12.16 15.53
N ARG A 100 5.97 -12.11 14.33
CA ARG A 100 6.46 -11.29 13.20
C ARG A 100 5.34 -10.39 12.73
N VAL A 101 5.57 -9.09 12.65
CA VAL A 101 4.56 -8.14 12.17
C VAL A 101 4.75 -7.94 10.67
N LYS A 102 3.76 -8.32 9.88
CA LYS A 102 3.72 -8.15 8.43
C LYS A 102 2.87 -6.94 8.08
N LEU A 103 3.44 -6.07 7.26
CA LEU A 103 2.79 -4.88 6.73
C LEU A 103 2.62 -5.08 5.22
N ASN A 104 1.43 -4.78 4.68
CA ASN A 104 1.19 -4.88 3.24
C ASN A 104 0.42 -3.67 2.74
N ILE A 105 0.76 -3.23 1.53
CA ILE A 105 -0.07 -2.32 0.73
C ILE A 105 -0.29 -3.00 -0.61
N GLU A 106 -1.53 -3.01 -1.06
CA GLU A 106 -1.98 -3.70 -2.25
C GLU A 106 -2.83 -2.77 -3.11
N THR A 107 -2.70 -2.90 -4.43
CA THR A 107 -3.66 -2.35 -5.38
C THR A 107 -4.04 -3.43 -6.38
N LYS A 108 -5.32 -3.52 -6.72
CA LYS A 108 -5.86 -4.55 -7.60
C LYS A 108 -6.88 -3.96 -8.57
N MET A 109 -6.80 -4.39 -9.82
CA MET A 109 -7.88 -4.16 -10.79
C MET A 109 -8.99 -5.20 -10.62
N ILE A 110 -10.24 -4.71 -10.58
CA ILE A 110 -11.44 -5.54 -10.53
C ILE A 110 -12.21 -5.29 -11.83
N GLY A 111 -11.92 -6.10 -12.85
CA GLY A 111 -12.36 -5.80 -14.22
C GLY A 111 -11.61 -4.59 -14.78
N GLU A 112 -12.21 -3.89 -15.75
CA GLU A 112 -11.52 -2.83 -16.51
C GLU A 112 -11.63 -1.44 -15.85
N HIS A 113 -12.69 -1.20 -15.09
CA HIS A 113 -13.10 0.14 -14.66
C HIS A 113 -13.17 0.31 -13.14
N LYS A 114 -12.66 -0.65 -12.36
CA LYS A 114 -12.63 -0.56 -10.90
C LYS A 114 -11.25 -0.89 -10.37
N ASN A 115 -10.75 -0.03 -9.49
CA ASN A 115 -9.53 -0.24 -8.74
C ASN A 115 -9.84 -0.32 -7.25
N GLU A 116 -9.17 -1.23 -6.56
CA GLU A 116 -9.22 -1.40 -5.12
C GLU A 116 -7.82 -1.29 -4.55
N CYS A 117 -7.66 -0.44 -3.53
CA CYS A 117 -6.45 -0.35 -2.73
C CYS A 117 -6.74 -0.92 -1.34
N SER A 118 -5.77 -1.61 -0.75
CA SER A 118 -5.86 -2.03 0.64
C SER A 118 -4.52 -1.92 1.35
N ALA A 119 -4.58 -1.70 2.66
CA ALA A 119 -3.45 -1.81 3.56
C ALA A 119 -3.80 -2.80 4.67
N SER A 120 -2.82 -3.59 5.12
CA SER A 120 -3.03 -4.50 6.24
C SER A 120 -1.80 -4.64 7.13
N ILE A 121 -2.08 -4.82 8.41
CA ILE A 121 -1.12 -5.14 9.44
C ILE A 121 -1.52 -6.48 10.04
N LYS A 122 -0.69 -7.50 9.84
CA LYS A 122 -0.92 -8.86 10.31
C LYS A 122 0.22 -9.28 11.23
N CYS A 123 -0.04 -10.16 12.17
CA CYS A 123 0.98 -10.79 12.98
C CYS A 123 1.02 -12.29 12.70
N LEU A 124 2.17 -12.80 12.27
CA LEU A 124 2.43 -14.23 12.22
C LEU A 124 2.66 -14.71 13.66
N LEU A 125 1.84 -15.67 14.07
CA LEU A 125 1.86 -16.28 15.39
C LEU A 125 2.87 -17.45 15.42
N PRO A 126 3.33 -17.87 16.60
CA PRO A 126 4.21 -19.04 16.75
C PRO A 126 3.61 -20.33 16.18
N SER A 127 2.27 -20.44 16.14
CA SER A 127 1.55 -21.56 15.54
C SER A 127 1.65 -21.62 14.01
N GLY A 128 2.18 -20.56 13.36
CA GLY A 128 2.18 -20.40 11.90
C GLY A 128 0.91 -19.73 11.36
N GLU A 129 -0.12 -19.53 12.19
CA GLU A 129 -1.31 -18.78 11.82
C GLU A 129 -1.03 -17.27 11.74
N SER A 130 -1.85 -16.53 11.00
CA SER A 130 -1.76 -15.07 10.94
C SER A 130 -2.99 -14.42 11.56
N SER A 131 -2.78 -13.49 12.48
CA SER A 131 -3.83 -12.65 13.06
C SER A 131 -3.82 -11.28 12.40
N THR A 132 -4.94 -10.83 11.84
CA THR A 132 -5.10 -9.44 11.39
C THR A 132 -5.19 -8.51 12.61
N LEU A 133 -4.39 -7.45 12.62
CA LEU A 133 -4.39 -6.43 13.66
C LEU A 133 -5.12 -5.16 13.22
N SER A 134 -4.95 -4.81 11.95
CA SER A 134 -5.64 -3.71 11.30
C SER A 134 -5.70 -3.97 9.80
N GLU A 135 -6.78 -3.56 9.17
CA GLU A 135 -6.94 -3.57 7.72
C GLU A 135 -7.82 -2.41 7.30
N LYS A 136 -7.54 -1.85 6.14
CA LYS A 136 -8.37 -0.82 5.52
C LYS A 136 -8.35 -1.00 4.01
N THR A 137 -9.52 -0.84 3.40
CA THR A 137 -9.72 -0.97 1.96
C THR A 137 -10.47 0.25 1.46
N ALA A 138 -10.07 0.75 0.29
CA ALA A 138 -10.74 1.81 -0.43
C ALA A 138 -10.83 1.42 -1.90
N SER A 139 -11.90 1.81 -2.60
CA SER A 139 -12.04 1.51 -4.01
C SER A 139 -12.63 2.68 -4.78
N MET A 140 -12.35 2.71 -6.08
CA MET A 140 -12.95 3.66 -7.01
C MET A 140 -13.35 2.97 -8.31
N THR A 141 -14.41 3.48 -8.92
CA THR A 141 -14.77 3.21 -10.30
C THR A 141 -14.36 4.39 -11.16
N PHE A 142 -13.93 4.13 -12.39
CA PHE A 142 -13.50 5.15 -13.35
C PHE A 142 -13.79 4.70 -14.78
N GLU A 143 -14.23 5.64 -15.62
CA GLU A 143 -14.38 5.42 -17.06
C GLU A 143 -13.09 5.79 -17.81
N ASP A 144 -12.41 6.86 -17.36
CA ASP A 144 -11.16 7.36 -17.94
C ASP A 144 -9.95 6.99 -17.06
N PRO A 145 -8.92 6.29 -17.58
CA PRO A 145 -7.70 5.97 -16.85
C PRO A 145 -6.99 7.20 -16.24
N ILE A 146 -7.20 8.40 -16.77
CA ILE A 146 -6.67 9.65 -16.18
C ILE A 146 -7.25 9.88 -14.78
N GLU A 147 -8.51 9.53 -14.55
CA GLU A 147 -9.11 9.64 -13.21
C GLU A 147 -8.40 8.73 -12.21
N LEU A 148 -8.11 7.49 -12.61
CA LEU A 148 -7.33 6.57 -11.81
C LEU A 148 -5.95 7.16 -11.50
N ARG A 149 -5.22 7.64 -12.51
CA ARG A 149 -3.90 8.28 -12.31
C ARG A 149 -3.95 9.40 -11.29
N ASN A 150 -4.98 10.25 -11.34
CA ASN A 150 -5.09 11.42 -10.48
C ASN A 150 -5.52 11.07 -9.03
N LYS A 151 -6.28 9.98 -8.85
CA LYS A 151 -6.89 9.62 -7.55
C LYS A 151 -6.18 8.46 -6.84
N HIS A 152 -5.42 7.63 -7.55
CA HIS A 152 -4.81 6.41 -6.99
C HIS A 152 -3.91 6.69 -5.78
N ALA A 153 -3.07 7.73 -5.84
CA ALA A 153 -2.22 8.10 -4.71
C ALA A 153 -3.05 8.54 -3.48
N ALA A 154 -4.19 9.20 -3.69
CA ALA A 154 -5.08 9.60 -2.59
C ALA A 154 -5.80 8.38 -1.96
N LEU A 155 -6.17 7.37 -2.76
CA LEU A 155 -6.69 6.11 -2.24
C LEU A 155 -5.64 5.35 -1.42
N LEU A 156 -4.40 5.29 -1.90
CA LEU A 156 -3.29 4.70 -1.16
C LEU A 156 -3.04 5.44 0.16
N GLU A 157 -3.07 6.77 0.14
CA GLU A 157 -2.92 7.58 1.35
C GLU A 157 -4.03 7.28 2.36
N ASP A 158 -5.28 7.17 1.91
CA ASP A 158 -6.41 6.84 2.78
C ASP A 158 -6.22 5.48 3.46
N VAL A 159 -5.87 4.42 2.71
CA VAL A 159 -5.68 3.09 3.32
C VAL A 159 -4.44 3.04 4.22
N CYS A 160 -3.39 3.79 3.91
CA CYS A 160 -2.14 3.80 4.68
C CYS A 160 -2.25 4.52 6.03
N THR A 161 -3.36 5.21 6.32
CA THR A 161 -3.62 5.82 7.65
C THR A 161 -3.61 4.81 8.81
N ILE A 162 -3.58 3.51 8.53
CA ILE A 162 -3.50 2.46 9.55
C ILE A 162 -2.09 2.17 10.07
N PHE A 163 -1.03 2.63 9.38
CA PHE A 163 0.36 2.47 9.82
C PHE A 163 0.70 3.53 10.86
#